data_AF-A0A1C4X7W5-F1
#
_entry.id   AF-A0A1C4X7W5-F1
#
_cell.length_a   1.000
_cell.length_b   1.000
_cell.length_c   1.000
_cell.angle_alpha   90.00
_cell.angle_beta   90.00
_cell.angle_gamma   90.00
#
_symmetry.space_group_name_H-M   'P 1'
#
loop_
_entity.id
_entity.type
_entity.pdbx_description
1 polymer ?
#
loop_
_entity_poly.entity_id
_entity_poly.type
_entity_poly.pdbx_seq_one_letter_code
_entity_poly.pdbx_strand_id
1 'polypeptide(L)'
;MIYVSRTGNLRNRLRQHLTGNRASSVLHEQLVQLLDEQGAVATAQDIADWLGRCEVRWQETDNSEGAKEALVLALNPRFNRQVPKAR
;
A
#
# COMPACT_ATOMS: atom_id res chain seq x y z
N MET A 1 -5.31 -4.45 8.33
CA MET A 1 -4.38 -4.48 7.19
C MET A 1 -4.91 -3.55 6.12
N ILE A 2 -4.15 -2.56 5.66
CA ILE A 2 -4.66 -1.53 4.72
C ILE A 2 -4.22 -1.75 3.26
N TYR A 3 -3.08 -2.41 3.05
CA TYR A 3 -2.49 -2.64 1.74
C TYR A 3 -1.51 -3.83 1.80
N VAL A 4 -1.46 -4.63 0.75
CA VAL A 4 -0.54 -5.77 0.58
C VAL A 4 0.09 -5.71 -0.80
N SER A 5 1.41 -5.88 -0.87
CA SER A 5 2.14 -5.93 -2.14
C SER A 5 3.24 -6.99 -2.13
N ARG A 6 3.76 -7.30 -3.33
CA ARG A 6 4.97 -8.10 -3.50
C ARG A 6 6.09 -7.25 -4.12
N THR A 7 7.33 -7.59 -3.80
CA THR A 7 8.52 -6.93 -4.34
C THR A 7 9.70 -7.89 -4.30
N GLY A 8 10.57 -7.83 -5.32
CA GLY A 8 11.88 -8.48 -5.28
C GLY A 8 12.96 -7.62 -4.58
N ASN A 9 12.63 -6.39 -4.20
CA ASN A 9 13.52 -5.49 -3.49
C ASN A 9 12.74 -4.69 -2.43
N LEU A 10 12.79 -5.17 -1.18
CA LEU A 10 12.04 -4.59 -0.07
C LEU A 10 12.47 -3.15 0.22
N ARG A 11 13.79 -2.89 0.27
CA ARG A 11 14.32 -1.55 0.57
C ARG A 11 13.84 -0.50 -0.44
N ASN A 12 13.93 -0.80 -1.73
CA ASN A 12 13.50 0.13 -2.77
C ASN A 12 11.98 0.37 -2.71
N ARG A 13 11.20 -0.71 -2.50
CA ARG A 13 9.74 -0.60 -2.37
C ARG A 13 9.33 0.23 -1.15
N LEU A 14 9.99 0.06 -0.01
CA LEU A 14 9.71 0.86 1.18
C LEU A 14 10.04 2.34 0.96
N ARG A 15 11.15 2.68 0.27
CA ARG A 15 11.43 4.08 -0.08
C ARG A 15 10.33 4.67 -0.97
N GLN A 16 9.84 3.93 -1.97
CA GLN A 16 8.72 4.39 -2.81
C GLN A 16 7.46 4.68 -1.98
N HIS A 17 7.21 3.92 -0.91
CA HIS A 17 6.05 4.11 -0.06
C HIS A 17 6.25 5.18 1.02
N LEU A 18 7.45 5.34 1.58
CA LEU A 18 7.68 6.23 2.72
C LEU A 18 8.22 7.61 2.31
N THR A 19 8.82 7.71 1.13
CA THR A 19 9.45 8.95 0.64
C THR A 19 8.95 9.34 -0.75
N GLY A 20 7.86 8.73 -1.22
CA GLY A 20 7.24 9.01 -2.50
C GLY A 20 6.46 10.33 -2.51
N ASN A 21 6.17 10.82 -3.71
CA ASN A 21 5.21 11.89 -3.96
C ASN A 21 3.81 11.31 -4.28
N ARG A 22 2.81 12.19 -4.48
CA ARG A 22 1.39 11.84 -4.74
C ARG A 22 1.16 10.79 -5.84
N ALA A 23 2.07 10.66 -6.81
CA ALA A 23 1.96 9.73 -7.94
C ALA A 23 2.97 8.55 -7.87
N SER A 24 3.64 8.35 -6.74
CA SER A 24 4.72 7.35 -6.62
C SER A 24 4.23 5.91 -6.55
N SER A 25 2.94 5.70 -6.26
CA SER A 25 2.32 4.37 -6.27
C SER A 25 0.79 4.48 -6.25
N VAL A 26 0.12 3.39 -6.64
CA VAL A 26 -1.34 3.25 -6.50
C VAL A 26 -1.80 3.46 -5.06
N LEU A 27 -0.98 3.09 -4.07
CA LEU A 27 -1.25 3.38 -2.65
C LEU A 27 -1.28 4.89 -2.39
N HIS A 28 -0.33 5.65 -2.94
CA HIS A 28 -0.33 7.12 -2.81
C HIS A 28 -1.54 7.74 -3.49
N GLU A 29 -1.87 7.33 -4.72
CA GLU A 29 -3.04 7.86 -5.44
C GLU A 29 -4.35 7.64 -4.67
N GLN A 30 -4.53 6.48 -4.05
CA GLN A 30 -5.72 6.19 -3.28
C GLN A 30 -5.75 6.88 -1.93
N LEU A 31 -4.60 7.02 -1.28
CA LEU A 31 -4.50 7.78 -0.04
C LEU A 31 -4.74 9.27 -0.29
N VAL A 32 -4.24 9.79 -1.39
CA VAL A 32 -4.54 11.14 -1.89
C VAL A 32 -6.04 11.34 -2.03
N GLN A 33 -6.73 10.45 -2.75
CA GLN A 33 -8.18 10.54 -2.91
C GLN A 33 -8.92 10.54 -1.56
N LEU A 34 -8.50 9.65 -0.65
CA LEU A 34 -9.08 9.57 0.69
C LEU A 34 -8.88 10.83 1.54
N LEU A 35 -7.71 11.47 1.45
CA LEU A 35 -7.41 12.67 2.23
C LEU A 35 -8.05 13.91 1.60
N ASP A 36 -8.07 14.00 0.27
CA ASP A 36 -8.73 15.09 -0.46
C ASP A 36 -10.25 15.09 -0.17
N GLU A 37 -10.88 13.92 0.00
CA GLU A 37 -12.29 13.79 0.44
C GLU A 37 -12.57 14.39 1.82
N GLN A 38 -11.55 14.55 2.68
CA GLN A 38 -11.68 15.12 4.03
C GLN A 38 -11.57 16.66 4.04
N GLY A 39 -11.40 17.29 2.88
CA GLY A 39 -11.64 18.71 2.66
C GLY A 39 -10.45 19.48 2.10
N ALA A 40 -9.26 19.31 2.67
CA ALA A 40 -8.05 19.97 2.17
C ALA A 40 -7.30 19.08 1.18
N VAL A 41 -6.76 19.67 0.12
CA VAL A 41 -5.84 18.97 -0.79
C VAL A 41 -4.65 18.50 0.05
N ALA A 42 -4.46 17.19 0.13
CA ALA A 42 -3.36 16.65 0.90
C ALA A 42 -2.02 17.12 0.33
N THR A 43 -1.05 17.36 1.18
CA THR A 43 0.33 17.60 0.75
C THR A 43 1.08 16.27 0.65
N ALA A 44 2.29 16.29 0.09
CA ALA A 44 3.17 15.12 0.18
C ALA A 44 3.53 14.78 1.64
N GLN A 45 3.60 15.80 2.51
CA GLN A 45 3.88 15.62 3.93
C GLN A 45 2.72 14.93 4.65
N ASP A 46 1.46 15.32 4.37
CA ASP A 46 0.29 14.68 4.98
C ASP A 46 0.23 13.18 4.66
N ILE A 47 0.61 12.82 3.43
CA ILE A 47 0.70 11.43 2.98
C ILE A 47 1.81 10.69 3.73
N ALA A 48 3.00 11.29 3.82
CA ALA A 48 4.13 10.71 4.53
C ALA A 48 3.82 10.52 6.03
N ASP A 49 3.17 11.49 6.66
CA ASP A 49 2.78 11.43 8.08
C ASP A 49 1.68 10.38 8.33
N TRP A 50 0.75 10.21 7.38
CA TRP A 50 -0.25 9.15 7.46
C TRP A 50 0.38 7.76 7.31
N LEU A 51 1.25 7.57 6.30
CA LEU A 51 1.94 6.31 6.08
C LEU A 51 2.95 6.00 7.19
N GLY A 52 3.61 7.01 7.75
CA GLY A 52 4.55 6.88 8.87
C GLY A 52 3.90 6.41 10.17
N ARG A 53 2.59 6.57 10.33
CA ARG A 53 1.81 6.03 11.46
C ARG A 53 1.42 4.56 11.28
N CYS A 54 1.61 4.00 10.09
CA CYS A 54 1.24 2.62 9.80
C CYS A 54 2.35 1.64 10.23
N GLU A 55 1.95 0.50 10.76
CA GLU A 55 2.88 -0.60 11.00
C GLU A 55 3.24 -1.31 9.68
N VAL A 56 4.52 -1.49 9.43
CA VAL A 56 5.05 -2.20 8.27
C VAL A 56 5.55 -3.58 8.70
N ARG A 57 5.04 -4.63 8.05
CA ARG A 57 5.52 -6.00 8.21
C ARG A 57 5.90 -6.59 6.85
N TRP A 58 6.88 -7.49 6.85
CA TRP A 58 7.30 -8.22 5.66
C TRP A 58 7.56 -9.68 5.98
N GLN A 59 7.51 -10.51 4.94
CA GLN A 59 7.80 -11.94 5.00
C GLN A 59 8.55 -12.32 3.72
N GLU A 60 9.63 -13.08 3.89
CA GLU A 60 10.33 -13.72 2.77
C GLU A 60 9.61 -15.02 2.40
N THR A 61 9.48 -15.28 1.10
CA THR A 61 8.78 -16.46 0.56
C THR A 61 9.20 -16.72 -0.87
N ASP A 62 9.29 -18.00 -1.23
CA ASP A 62 9.55 -18.44 -2.60
C ASP A 62 8.33 -18.28 -3.51
N ASN A 63 7.12 -18.17 -2.93
CA ASN A 63 5.87 -17.94 -3.66
C ASN A 63 5.22 -16.61 -3.28
N SER A 64 5.88 -15.51 -3.65
CA SER A 64 5.40 -14.15 -3.37
C SER A 64 4.04 -13.81 -4.00
N GLU A 65 3.69 -14.45 -5.12
CA GLU A 65 2.41 -14.24 -5.79
C GLU A 65 1.27 -14.90 -5.02
N GLY A 66 1.36 -16.20 -4.74
CA GLY A 66 0.35 -16.92 -3.97
C GLY A 66 0.19 -16.37 -2.55
N ALA A 67 1.29 -15.98 -1.90
CA ALA A 67 1.23 -15.35 -0.57
C ALA A 67 0.47 -14.01 -0.60
N LYS A 68 0.72 -13.17 -1.62
CA LYS A 68 -0.02 -11.91 -1.80
C LYS A 68 -1.51 -12.20 -2.01
N GLU A 69 -1.86 -13.15 -2.88
CA GLU A 69 -3.26 -13.47 -3.17
C GLU A 69 -4.01 -13.94 -1.93
N ALA A 70 -3.42 -14.88 -1.17
CA ALA A 70 -4.00 -15.38 0.07
C ALA A 70 -4.22 -14.26 1.10
N LEU A 71 -3.24 -13.37 1.27
CA LEU A 71 -3.35 -12.23 2.21
C LEU A 71 -4.41 -11.21 1.76
N VAL A 72 -4.50 -10.92 0.46
CA VAL A 72 -5.52 -9.99 -0.06
C VAL A 72 -6.92 -10.59 0.09
N LEU A 73 -7.10 -11.88 -0.19
CA LEU A 73 -8.36 -12.59 -0.02
C LEU A 73 -8.78 -12.65 1.45
N ALA A 74 -7.87 -13.02 2.35
CA ALA A 74 -8.17 -13.20 3.77
C ALA A 74 -8.44 -11.89 4.50
N LEU A 75 -7.77 -10.80 4.12
CA LEU A 75 -7.78 -9.54 4.88
C LEU A 75 -8.57 -8.41 4.20
N ASN A 76 -8.97 -8.59 2.94
CA ASN A 76 -9.66 -7.61 2.10
C ASN A 76 -9.16 -6.15 2.30
N PRO A 77 -7.86 -5.89 2.10
CA PRO A 77 -7.26 -4.59 2.42
C PRO A 77 -7.84 -3.48 1.54
N ARG A 78 -8.28 -2.40 2.18
CA ARG A 78 -8.97 -1.25 1.56
C ARG A 78 -8.30 -0.73 0.29
N PHE A 79 -6.96 -0.71 0.24
CA PHE A 79 -6.21 -0.12 -0.87
C PHE A 79 -5.76 -1.12 -1.95
N ASN A 80 -6.14 -2.39 -1.85
CA ASN A 80 -5.93 -3.36 -2.91
C ASN A 80 -7.14 -3.41 -3.84
N ARG A 81 -7.10 -2.63 -4.93
CA ARG A 81 -8.17 -2.60 -5.96
C ARG A 81 -8.37 -3.94 -6.67
N GLN A 82 -7.29 -4.69 -6.88
CA GLN A 82 -7.33 -6.01 -7.49
C GLN A 82 -7.40 -7.07 -6.39
N VAL A 83 -8.63 -7.49 -6.08
CA VAL A 83 -8.87 -8.67 -5.27
C VAL A 83 -8.89 -9.87 -6.22
N PRO A 84 -7.98 -10.85 -6.05
CA PRO A 84 -8.06 -12.10 -6.81
C PRO A 84 -9.45 -12.73 -6.60
N LYS A 85 -10.03 -13.33 -7.63
CA LYS A 85 -11.24 -14.14 -7.42
C LYS A 85 -10.81 -15.42 -6.71
N ALA A 86 -11.51 -15.78 -5.63
CA ALA A 86 -11.38 -17.13 -5.08
C ALA A 86 -11.71 -18.12 -6.21
N ARG A 87 -10.77 -19.02 -6.51
CA ARG A 87 -10.97 -20.11 -7.47
C ARG A 87 -11.80 -21.23 -6.84
#